data_AF-A0A9C9TFS2-F1
#
_entry.id   AF-A0A9C9TFS2-F1
#
_cell.length_a   1.000
_cell.length_b   1.000
_cell.length_c   1.000
_cell.angle_alpha   90.00
_cell.angle_beta   90.00
_cell.angle_gamma   90.00
#
_symmetry.space_group_name_H-M   'P 1'
#
loop_
_entity.id
_entity.type
_entity.pdbx_description
1 polymer ?
#
loop_
_entity_poly.entity_id
_entity_poly.type
_entity_poly.pdbx_seq_one_letter_code
_entity_poly.pdbx_strand_id
1 'polypeptide(L)'
;MRDTSAIPESAPAGPGDNLPPSAVEMLRDDLAERYRGLTARHDELLAAGVRTPSSVDDDETAGKFGDFIKQVTGAIKSAEAARIDEKEPYLEGGRAVDGFFKKIIEPLAKLKKAVEERLNIYQRRKADEERRAREEIASKAREEAEVAAREAAERAKALKTPSDMDPALAAESTATRAAEDAAVAKKAAAAKAADLSRTRGDLGSVASLRTDWTGELEDRALLELEPLREHLTQDCLDKAIRAYAKAGGRQLTGARIWQRQQTVVR
;
A
#
# COMPACT_ATOMS: atom_id res chain seq x y z
N MET A 1 8.53 5.14 21.06
CA MET A 1 7.65 6.27 21.41
C MET A 1 8.01 7.41 20.47
N ARG A 2 7.12 7.75 19.53
CA ARG A 2 7.34 8.83 18.57
C ARG A 2 6.93 10.12 19.23
N ASP A 3 7.90 11.03 19.27
CA ASP A 3 7.80 12.38 19.78
C ASP A 3 6.76 13.16 18.95
N THR A 4 5.73 13.63 19.63
CA THR A 4 4.69 14.51 19.10
C THR A 4 5.33 15.83 18.74
N SER A 5 5.42 16.12 17.43
CA SER A 5 5.77 17.44 16.94
C SER A 5 4.78 18.46 17.49
N ALA A 6 5.17 19.16 18.55
CA ALA A 6 4.52 20.36 19.01
C ALA A 6 4.47 21.35 17.84
N ILE A 7 3.27 21.78 17.48
CA ILE A 7 3.07 22.92 16.58
C ILE A 7 3.69 24.11 17.31
N PRO A 8 4.62 24.86 16.70
CA PRO A 8 5.25 25.99 17.39
C PRO A 8 4.18 27.01 17.75
N GLU A 9 4.07 27.30 19.04
CA GLU A 9 3.24 28.37 19.60
C GLU A 9 3.67 29.69 18.97
N SER A 10 2.76 30.37 18.27
CA SER A 10 3.05 31.62 17.57
C SER A 10 3.44 32.70 18.59
N ALA A 11 4.57 33.36 18.39
CA ALA A 11 5.05 34.44 19.25
C ALA A 11 3.98 35.53 19.48
N PRO A 12 3.87 36.12 20.68
CA PRO A 12 2.86 37.13 20.97
C PRO A 12 3.08 38.38 20.11
N ALA A 13 2.00 38.88 19.52
CA ALA A 13 1.97 40.06 18.67
C ALA A 13 2.49 41.31 19.42
N GLY A 14 3.35 42.09 18.78
CA GLY A 14 3.92 43.32 19.31
C GLY A 14 2.99 44.53 19.12
N PRO A 15 3.25 45.66 19.82
CA PRO A 15 2.48 46.87 19.66
C PRO A 15 2.61 47.42 18.23
N GLY A 16 1.53 47.40 17.46
CA GLY A 16 1.49 47.82 16.05
C GLY A 16 1.13 46.72 15.05
N ASP A 17 1.06 45.46 15.49
CA ASP A 17 0.67 44.34 14.65
C ASP A 17 -0.85 44.27 14.48
N ASN A 18 -1.40 45.09 13.57
CA ASN A 18 -2.77 44.89 13.07
C ASN A 18 -2.77 43.74 12.04
N LEU A 19 -2.50 42.53 12.53
CA LEU A 19 -2.68 41.32 11.74
C LEU A 19 -4.19 41.05 11.64
N PRO A 20 -4.80 41.15 10.44
CA PRO A 20 -6.21 40.81 10.30
C PRO A 20 -6.41 39.33 10.65
N PRO A 21 -7.56 38.97 11.24
CA PRO A 21 -7.86 37.58 11.59
C PRO A 21 -7.77 36.69 10.36
N SER A 22 -7.26 35.48 10.54
CA SER A 22 -7.19 34.48 9.47
C SER A 22 -8.59 34.06 9.03
N ALA A 23 -8.72 33.55 7.80
CA ALA A 23 -10.00 33.05 7.29
C ALA A 23 -10.62 31.95 8.19
N VAL A 24 -9.78 31.18 8.89
CA VAL A 24 -10.23 30.14 9.84
C VAL A 24 -10.74 30.76 11.13
N GLU A 25 -10.10 31.81 11.65
CA GLU A 25 -10.58 32.53 12.83
C GLU A 25 -11.89 33.26 12.53
N MET A 26 -11.97 33.95 11.39
CA MET A 26 -13.22 34.58 10.94
C MET A 26 -14.36 33.57 10.82
N LEU A 27 -14.08 32.38 10.27
CA LEU A 27 -15.08 31.31 10.18
C LEU A 27 -15.50 30.82 11.57
N ARG A 28 -14.57 30.64 12.51
CA ARG A 28 -14.91 30.21 13.88
C ARG A 28 -15.83 31.20 14.57
N ASP A 29 -15.54 32.50 14.46
CA ASP A 29 -16.34 33.55 15.07
C ASP A 29 -17.74 33.62 14.45
N ASP A 30 -17.82 33.51 13.12
CA ASP A 30 -19.08 33.47 12.38
C ASP A 30 -19.94 32.24 12.76
N LEU A 31 -19.33 31.06 12.92
CA LEU A 31 -20.03 29.86 13.40
C LEU A 31 -20.53 30.04 14.84
N ALA A 32 -19.72 30.62 15.72
CA ALA A 32 -20.10 30.89 17.10
C ALA A 32 -21.29 31.85 17.18
N GLU A 33 -21.31 32.88 16.33
CA GLU A 33 -22.42 33.83 16.26
C GLU A 33 -23.69 33.20 15.67
N ARG A 34 -23.57 32.59 14.49
CA ARG A 34 -24.70 32.01 13.75
C ARG A 34 -25.40 30.89 14.53
N TYR A 35 -24.64 30.09 15.27
CA TYR A 35 -25.16 28.94 16.01
C TYR A 35 -25.21 29.17 17.52
N ARG A 36 -25.16 30.42 17.98
CA ARG A 36 -25.27 30.77 19.40
C ARG A 36 -26.48 30.12 20.09
N GLY A 37 -27.62 30.03 19.41
CA GLY A 37 -28.82 29.38 19.94
C GLY A 37 -28.65 27.87 20.16
N LEU A 38 -27.89 27.18 19.31
CA LEU A 38 -27.56 25.76 19.53
C LEU A 38 -26.62 25.59 20.72
N THR A 39 -25.62 26.46 20.86
CA THR A 39 -24.71 26.45 22.02
C THR A 39 -25.46 26.72 23.33
N ALA A 40 -26.37 27.70 23.34
CA ALA A 40 -27.21 27.98 24.51
C ALA A 40 -28.08 26.76 24.88
N ARG A 41 -28.70 26.10 23.89
CA ARG A 41 -29.51 24.90 24.12
C ARG A 41 -28.66 23.72 24.61
N HIS A 42 -27.44 23.58 24.11
CA HIS A 42 -26.46 22.61 24.59
C HIS A 42 -26.18 22.83 26.08
N ASP A 43 -25.87 24.06 26.48
CA ASP A 43 -25.53 24.39 27.87
C ASP A 43 -26.72 24.19 28.81
N GLU A 44 -27.93 24.56 28.39
CA GLU A 44 -29.17 24.29 29.13
C GLU A 44 -29.39 22.79 29.40
N LEU A 45 -29.18 21.96 28.38
CA LEU A 45 -29.36 20.51 28.47
C LEU A 45 -28.29 19.86 29.35
N LEU A 46 -27.04 20.31 29.28
CA LEU A 46 -26.00 19.85 30.19
C LEU A 46 -26.32 20.21 31.64
N ALA A 47 -26.74 21.45 31.90
CA ALA A 47 -27.17 21.87 33.23
C ALA A 47 -28.40 21.10 33.74
N ALA A 48 -29.35 20.77 32.86
CA ALA A 48 -30.48 19.90 33.19
C ALA A 48 -30.03 18.47 33.50
N GLY A 49 -29.06 17.92 32.76
CA GLY A 49 -28.50 16.58 32.97
C GLY A 49 -27.83 16.42 34.33
N VAL A 50 -27.12 17.44 34.82
CA VAL A 50 -26.53 17.41 36.18
C VAL A 50 -27.60 17.30 37.27
N ARG A 51 -28.82 17.80 37.01
CA ARG A 51 -29.94 17.77 37.97
C ARG A 51 -30.76 16.48 37.90
N THR A 52 -30.51 15.58 36.96
CA THR A 52 -31.23 14.30 36.92
C THR A 52 -30.80 13.40 38.07
N PRO A 53 -31.73 12.66 38.71
CA PRO A 53 -31.41 11.67 39.72
C PRO A 53 -30.33 10.66 39.30
N SER A 54 -29.60 10.09 40.26
CA SER A 54 -28.60 9.05 39.98
C SER A 54 -29.19 7.65 39.75
N SER A 55 -30.44 7.43 40.19
CA SER A 55 -31.20 6.19 40.05
C SER A 55 -32.57 6.46 39.43
N VAL A 56 -33.12 5.44 38.79
CA VAL A 56 -34.48 5.43 38.26
C VAL A 56 -35.23 4.32 38.99
N ASP A 57 -36.01 4.72 40.00
CA ASP A 57 -36.63 3.79 40.95
C ASP A 57 -38.13 3.55 40.68
N ASP A 58 -38.72 4.33 39.79
CA ASP A 58 -40.15 4.29 39.43
C ASP A 58 -40.40 4.66 37.95
N ASP A 59 -41.57 4.30 37.45
CA ASP A 59 -41.96 4.50 36.04
C ASP A 59 -42.18 5.97 35.67
N GLU A 60 -42.55 6.84 36.62
CA GLU A 60 -42.70 8.28 36.37
C GLU A 60 -41.33 8.92 36.14
N THR A 61 -40.36 8.59 37.00
CA THR A 61 -38.95 8.97 36.83
C THR A 61 -38.41 8.40 35.53
N ALA A 62 -38.70 7.13 35.21
CA ALA A 62 -38.29 6.53 33.93
C ALA A 62 -38.86 7.28 32.71
N GLY A 63 -40.12 7.71 32.78
CA GLY A 63 -40.77 8.54 31.75
C GLY A 63 -40.07 9.88 31.55
N LYS A 64 -39.77 10.59 32.65
CA LYS A 64 -39.03 11.87 32.61
C LYS A 64 -37.63 11.72 32.02
N PHE A 65 -36.94 10.62 32.33
CA PHE A 65 -35.65 10.29 31.70
C PHE A 65 -35.80 10.05 30.19
N GLY A 66 -36.84 9.33 29.77
CA GLY A 66 -37.17 9.14 28.36
C GLY A 66 -37.36 10.46 27.61
N ASP A 67 -38.15 11.38 28.17
CA ASP A 67 -38.38 12.71 27.60
C ASP A 67 -37.11 13.55 27.55
N PHE A 68 -36.29 13.51 28.60
CA PHE A 68 -35.02 14.22 28.63
C PHE A 68 -34.04 13.67 27.58
N ILE A 69 -33.91 12.35 27.46
CA ILE A 69 -33.11 11.69 26.42
C ILE A 69 -33.60 12.10 25.03
N LYS A 70 -34.91 12.23 24.83
CA LYS A 70 -35.49 12.69 23.55
C LYS A 70 -35.10 14.14 23.24
N GLN A 71 -35.13 15.03 24.23
CA GLN A 71 -34.68 16.41 24.08
C GLN A 71 -33.19 16.50 23.73
N VAL A 72 -32.34 15.74 24.42
CA VAL A 72 -30.89 15.66 24.13
C VAL A 72 -30.65 15.13 22.72
N THR A 73 -31.35 14.05 22.34
CA THR A 73 -31.27 13.46 21.01
C THR A 73 -31.70 14.46 19.93
N GLY A 74 -32.74 15.25 20.18
CA GLY A 74 -33.18 16.33 19.29
C GLY A 74 -32.09 17.38 19.08
N ALA A 75 -31.48 17.88 20.16
CA ALA A 75 -30.41 18.86 20.08
C ALA A 75 -29.18 18.32 19.33
N ILE A 76 -28.79 17.06 19.57
CA ILE A 76 -27.72 16.38 18.82
C ILE A 76 -28.04 16.37 17.32
N LYS A 77 -29.27 15.98 16.94
CA LYS A 77 -29.69 15.95 15.54
C LYS A 77 -29.67 17.34 14.90
N SER A 78 -30.11 18.37 15.61
CA SER A 78 -30.07 19.77 15.12
C SER A 78 -28.64 20.26 14.90
N ALA A 79 -27.72 19.97 15.83
CA ALA A 79 -26.31 20.32 15.67
C ALA A 79 -25.66 19.56 14.51
N GLU A 80 -25.99 18.28 14.34
CA GLU A 80 -25.50 17.46 13.23
C GLU A 80 -25.99 17.99 11.87
N ALA A 81 -27.27 18.35 11.77
CA ALA A 81 -27.84 18.94 10.56
C ALA A 81 -27.16 20.27 10.21
N ALA A 82 -27.04 21.17 11.19
CA ALA A 82 -26.33 22.44 11.01
C ALA A 82 -24.88 22.24 10.55
N ARG A 83 -24.17 21.26 11.12
CA ARG A 83 -22.80 20.93 10.72
C ARG A 83 -22.74 20.43 9.26
N ILE A 84 -23.70 19.61 8.84
CA ILE A 84 -23.76 19.11 7.46
C ILE A 84 -24.01 20.28 6.50
N ASP A 85 -25.03 21.09 6.77
CA ASP A 85 -25.43 22.21 5.92
C ASP A 85 -24.30 23.23 5.75
N GLU A 86 -23.65 23.62 6.85
CA GLU A 86 -22.53 24.57 6.83
C GLU A 86 -21.31 24.01 6.10
N LYS A 87 -21.07 22.69 6.20
CA LYS A 87 -19.93 22.03 5.58
C LYS A 87 -20.14 21.82 4.07
N GLU A 88 -21.37 21.74 3.59
CA GLU A 88 -21.67 21.36 2.21
C GLU A 88 -21.03 22.28 1.16
N PRO A 89 -21.06 23.62 1.27
CA PRO A 89 -20.42 24.51 0.30
C PRO A 89 -18.91 24.28 0.18
N TYR A 90 -18.24 23.95 1.29
CA TYR A 90 -16.81 23.63 1.28
C TYR A 90 -16.53 22.26 0.66
N LEU A 91 -17.41 21.28 0.85
CA LEU A 91 -17.32 19.98 0.17
C LEU A 91 -17.57 20.12 -1.33
N GLU A 92 -18.57 20.91 -1.74
CA GLU A 92 -18.83 21.22 -3.15
C GLU A 92 -17.64 21.95 -3.78
N GLY A 93 -17.09 22.96 -3.10
CA GLY A 93 -15.88 23.65 -3.51
C GLY A 93 -14.69 22.69 -3.67
N GLY A 94 -14.47 21.81 -2.68
CA GLY A 94 -13.46 20.76 -2.74
C GLY A 94 -13.66 19.82 -3.93
N ARG A 95 -14.89 19.32 -4.15
CA ARG A 95 -15.24 18.48 -5.31
C ARG A 95 -15.02 19.20 -6.64
N ALA A 96 -15.27 20.50 -6.71
CA ALA A 96 -15.04 21.30 -7.92
C ALA A 96 -13.54 21.41 -8.23
N VAL A 97 -12.72 21.71 -7.22
CA VAL A 97 -11.25 21.75 -7.33
C VAL A 97 -10.72 20.38 -7.75
N ASP A 98 -11.12 19.31 -7.05
CA ASP A 98 -10.74 17.94 -7.38
C ASP A 98 -11.15 17.57 -8.81
N GLY A 99 -12.37 17.91 -9.20
CA GLY A 99 -12.90 17.67 -10.55
C GLY A 99 -12.09 18.40 -11.63
N PHE A 100 -11.69 19.64 -11.39
CA PHE A 100 -10.82 20.40 -12.30
C PHE A 100 -9.47 19.72 -12.48
N PHE A 101 -8.78 19.37 -11.38
CA PHE A 101 -7.47 18.74 -11.46
C PHE A 101 -7.53 17.31 -12.00
N LYS A 102 -8.59 16.55 -11.72
CA LYS A 102 -8.81 15.22 -12.33
C LYS A 102 -8.86 15.28 -13.86
N LYS A 103 -9.47 16.32 -14.44
CA LYS A 103 -9.48 16.51 -15.92
C LYS A 103 -8.08 16.67 -16.51
N ILE A 104 -7.12 17.15 -15.73
CA ILE A 104 -5.71 17.30 -16.13
C ILE A 104 -4.95 15.98 -15.86
N ILE A 105 -5.10 15.44 -14.64
CA ILE A 105 -4.33 14.30 -14.15
C ILE A 105 -4.73 13.00 -14.87
N GLU A 106 -6.03 12.73 -15.06
CA GLU A 106 -6.48 11.44 -15.60
C GLU A 106 -6.01 11.18 -17.04
N PRO A 107 -6.09 12.13 -18.00
CA PRO A 107 -5.52 11.93 -19.33
C PRO A 107 -4.00 11.71 -19.30
N LEU A 108 -3.28 12.45 -18.46
CA LEU A 108 -1.83 12.29 -18.31
C LEU A 108 -1.47 10.94 -17.69
N ALA A 109 -2.25 10.47 -16.70
CA ALA A 109 -2.08 9.15 -16.11
C ALA A 109 -2.35 8.03 -17.13
N LYS A 110 -3.40 8.19 -17.96
CA LYS A 110 -3.69 7.26 -19.07
C LYS A 110 -2.57 7.26 -20.12
N LEU A 111 -2.07 8.43 -20.50
CA LEU A 111 -0.95 8.57 -21.42
C LEU A 111 0.32 7.93 -20.87
N LYS A 112 0.66 8.21 -19.61
CA LYS A 112 1.79 7.60 -18.89
C LYS A 112 1.69 6.08 -18.93
N LYS A 113 0.53 5.51 -18.56
CA LYS A 113 0.30 4.06 -18.59
C LYS A 113 0.49 3.49 -20.00
N ALA A 114 -0.03 4.16 -21.02
CA ALA A 114 0.11 3.72 -22.41
C ALA A 114 1.57 3.73 -22.89
N VAL A 115 2.36 4.75 -22.49
CA VAL A 115 3.79 4.84 -22.82
C VAL A 115 4.61 3.81 -22.02
N GLU A 116 4.29 3.61 -20.73
CA GLU A 116 4.90 2.57 -19.89
C GLU A 116 4.69 1.17 -20.47
N GLU A 117 3.50 0.86 -20.98
CA GLU A 117 3.23 -0.43 -21.62
C GLU A 117 4.11 -0.64 -22.86
N ARG A 118 4.26 0.37 -23.71
CA ARG A 118 5.16 0.31 -24.88
C ARG A 118 6.62 0.12 -24.45
N LEU A 119 7.04 0.82 -23.40
CA LEU A 119 8.37 0.68 -22.83
C LEU A 119 8.58 -0.73 -22.26
N ASN A 120 7.59 -1.29 -21.56
CA ASN A 120 7.63 -2.66 -21.04
C ASN A 120 7.79 -3.69 -22.16
N ILE A 121 7.04 -3.56 -23.26
CA ILE A 121 7.16 -4.43 -24.43
C ILE A 121 8.58 -4.38 -24.99
N TYR A 122 9.13 -3.18 -25.18
CA TYR A 122 10.50 -3.01 -25.67
C TYR A 122 11.54 -3.60 -24.71
N GLN A 123 11.42 -3.32 -23.41
CA GLN A 123 12.34 -3.81 -22.39
C GLN A 123 12.32 -5.34 -22.29
N ARG A 124 11.14 -5.97 -22.38
CA ARG A 124 10.98 -7.43 -22.46
C ARG A 124 11.67 -8.00 -23.70
N ARG A 125 11.37 -7.44 -24.89
CA ARG A 125 12.00 -7.87 -26.14
C ARG A 125 13.53 -7.75 -26.07
N LYS A 126 14.05 -6.64 -25.56
CA LYS A 126 15.50 -6.43 -25.38
C LYS A 126 16.11 -7.45 -24.42
N ALA A 127 15.44 -7.73 -23.30
CA ALA A 127 15.90 -8.75 -22.35
C ALA A 127 15.92 -10.15 -22.97
N ASP A 128 14.91 -10.48 -23.78
CA ASP A 128 14.82 -11.78 -24.47
C ASP A 128 15.86 -11.92 -25.57
N GLU A 129 16.10 -10.87 -26.36
CA GLU A 129 17.17 -10.81 -27.37
C GLU A 129 18.55 -10.98 -26.73
N GLU A 130 18.85 -10.24 -25.66
CA GLU A 130 20.11 -10.35 -24.93
C GLU A 130 20.27 -11.72 -24.26
N ARG A 131 19.19 -12.28 -23.71
CA ARG A 131 19.19 -13.64 -23.15
C ARG A 131 19.56 -14.67 -24.22
N ARG A 132 18.90 -14.63 -25.39
CA ARG A 132 19.18 -15.55 -26.50
C ARG A 132 20.62 -15.44 -26.98
N ALA A 133 21.13 -14.21 -27.17
CA ALA A 133 22.51 -13.99 -27.57
C ALA A 133 23.51 -14.58 -26.56
N ARG A 134 23.26 -14.42 -25.26
CA ARG A 134 24.12 -14.99 -24.21
C ARG A 134 24.00 -16.51 -24.10
N GLU A 135 22.81 -17.06 -24.32
CA GLU A 135 22.59 -18.52 -24.37
C GLU A 135 23.32 -19.14 -25.57
N GLU A 136 23.31 -18.51 -26.74
CA GLU A 136 24.07 -18.95 -27.92
C GLU A 136 25.59 -18.91 -27.68
N ILE A 137 26.10 -17.82 -27.08
CA ILE A 137 27.52 -17.72 -26.68
C ILE A 137 27.87 -18.82 -25.67
N ALA A 138 27.01 -19.05 -24.68
CA ALA A 138 27.22 -20.11 -23.69
C ALA A 138 27.13 -21.52 -24.30
N SER A 139 26.31 -21.75 -25.33
CA SER A 139 26.25 -23.02 -26.05
C SER A 139 27.53 -23.27 -26.83
N LYS A 140 27.99 -22.30 -27.63
CA LYS A 140 29.24 -22.39 -28.39
C LYS A 140 30.45 -22.61 -27.48
N ALA A 141 30.55 -21.86 -26.38
CA ALA A 141 31.63 -22.03 -25.41
C ALA A 141 31.61 -23.42 -24.74
N ARG A 142 30.43 -24.00 -24.52
CA ARG A 142 30.33 -25.38 -24.00
C ARG A 142 30.76 -26.42 -25.02
N GLU A 143 30.35 -26.26 -26.28
CA GLU A 143 30.75 -27.15 -27.38
C GLU A 143 32.27 -27.11 -27.57
N GLU A 144 32.87 -25.92 -27.60
CA GLU A 144 34.33 -25.72 -27.68
C GLU A 144 35.07 -26.33 -26.48
N ALA A 145 34.56 -26.15 -25.27
CA ALA A 145 35.12 -26.78 -24.07
C ALA A 145 35.03 -28.31 -24.12
N GLU A 146 33.94 -28.87 -24.65
CA GLU A 146 33.78 -30.32 -24.80
C GLU A 146 34.74 -30.88 -25.86
N VAL A 147 34.90 -30.21 -27.01
CA VAL A 147 35.85 -30.60 -28.04
C VAL A 147 37.29 -30.55 -27.50
N ALA A 148 37.68 -29.44 -26.85
CA ALA A 148 39.02 -29.29 -26.29
C ALA A 148 39.30 -30.31 -25.18
N ALA A 149 38.31 -30.63 -24.33
CA ALA A 149 38.44 -31.67 -23.30
C ALA A 149 38.62 -33.07 -23.90
N ARG A 150 37.88 -33.39 -24.97
CA ARG A 150 38.05 -34.65 -25.71
C ARG A 150 39.43 -34.74 -26.34
N GLU A 151 39.91 -33.67 -26.99
CA GLU A 151 41.26 -33.63 -27.59
C GLU A 151 42.36 -33.76 -26.53
N ALA A 152 42.24 -33.08 -25.40
CA ALA A 152 43.18 -33.21 -24.29
C ALA A 152 43.21 -34.63 -23.72
N ALA A 153 42.04 -35.26 -23.54
CA ALA A 153 41.95 -36.63 -23.07
C ALA A 153 42.57 -37.63 -24.07
N GLU A 154 42.37 -37.44 -25.38
CA GLU A 154 42.98 -38.29 -26.40
C GLU A 154 44.50 -38.10 -26.47
N ARG A 155 45.02 -36.87 -26.36
CA ARG A 155 46.47 -36.63 -26.30
C ARG A 155 47.12 -37.17 -25.03
N ALA A 156 46.43 -37.08 -23.89
CA ALA A 156 46.90 -37.67 -22.65
C ALA A 156 47.01 -39.20 -22.74
N LYS A 157 46.04 -39.87 -23.40
CA LYS A 157 46.11 -41.32 -23.66
C LYS A 157 47.20 -41.70 -24.67
N ALA A 158 47.52 -40.82 -25.62
CA ALA A 158 48.52 -41.06 -26.66
C ALA A 158 49.96 -40.80 -26.19
N LEU A 159 50.16 -40.26 -25.00
CA LEU A 159 51.47 -39.95 -24.42
C LEU A 159 52.32 -41.21 -24.25
N LYS A 160 53.41 -41.33 -25.02
CA LYS A 160 54.31 -42.51 -24.98
C LYS A 160 55.77 -42.15 -24.78
N THR A 161 56.18 -40.95 -25.19
CA THR A 161 57.57 -40.50 -25.13
C THR A 161 57.68 -39.09 -24.54
N PRO A 162 58.87 -38.67 -24.06
CA PRO A 162 59.08 -37.29 -23.59
C PRO A 162 58.77 -36.22 -24.64
N SER A 163 58.90 -36.54 -25.93
CA SER A 163 58.55 -35.63 -27.04
C SER A 163 57.04 -35.37 -27.17
N ASP A 164 56.20 -36.22 -26.58
CA ASP A 164 54.75 -36.09 -26.60
C ASP A 164 54.22 -35.21 -25.45
N MET A 165 55.07 -34.84 -24.49
CA MET A 165 54.67 -34.01 -23.34
C MET A 165 54.24 -32.61 -23.76
N ASP A 166 55.01 -31.93 -24.60
CA ASP A 166 54.71 -30.56 -25.03
C ASP A 166 53.34 -30.44 -25.74
N PRO A 167 52.98 -31.30 -26.72
CA PRO A 167 51.65 -31.26 -27.32
C PRO A 167 50.52 -31.69 -26.37
N ALA A 168 50.78 -32.53 -25.37
CA ALA A 168 49.79 -32.89 -24.35
C ALA A 168 49.53 -31.74 -23.37
N LEU A 169 50.58 -31.08 -22.89
CA LEU A 169 50.50 -29.88 -22.04
C LEU A 169 49.79 -28.71 -22.75
N ALA A 170 50.06 -28.53 -24.06
CA ALA A 170 49.36 -27.54 -24.87
C ALA A 170 47.85 -27.84 -24.98
N ALA A 171 47.47 -29.11 -25.18
CA ALA A 171 46.06 -29.52 -25.26
C ALA A 171 45.33 -29.41 -23.91
N GLU A 172 46.02 -29.74 -22.81
CA GLU A 172 45.50 -29.53 -21.46
C GLU A 172 45.28 -28.03 -21.18
N SER A 173 46.25 -27.17 -21.52
CA SER A 173 46.10 -25.72 -21.38
C SER A 173 44.95 -25.15 -22.22
N THR A 174 44.71 -25.67 -23.43
CA THR A 174 43.55 -25.23 -24.24
C THR A 174 42.24 -25.70 -23.64
N ALA A 175 42.17 -26.93 -23.09
CA ALA A 175 40.98 -27.42 -22.41
C ALA A 175 40.67 -26.61 -21.13
N THR A 176 41.68 -26.25 -20.34
CA THR A 176 41.48 -25.40 -19.15
C THR A 176 40.92 -24.03 -19.52
N ARG A 177 41.51 -23.36 -20.53
CA ARG A 177 41.01 -22.04 -21.00
C ARG A 177 39.57 -22.14 -21.53
N ALA A 178 39.28 -23.14 -22.35
CA ALA A 178 37.94 -23.33 -22.89
C ALA A 178 36.90 -23.61 -21.79
N ALA A 179 37.28 -24.36 -20.73
CA ALA A 179 36.41 -24.59 -19.58
C ALA A 179 36.16 -23.31 -18.76
N GLU A 180 37.18 -22.47 -18.58
CA GLU A 180 37.05 -21.15 -17.93
C GLU A 180 36.14 -20.22 -18.73
N ASP A 181 36.33 -20.15 -20.05
CA ASP A 181 35.50 -19.34 -20.95
C ASP A 181 34.03 -19.82 -20.93
N ALA A 182 33.79 -21.13 -20.93
CA ALA A 182 32.45 -21.71 -20.79
C ALA A 182 31.81 -21.37 -19.43
N ALA A 183 32.59 -21.34 -18.34
CA ALA A 183 32.10 -20.96 -17.02
C ALA A 183 31.73 -19.47 -16.95
N VAL A 184 32.55 -18.59 -17.54
CA VAL A 184 32.27 -17.15 -17.65
C VAL A 184 31.01 -16.91 -18.49
N ALA A 185 30.89 -17.55 -19.66
CA ALA A 185 29.73 -17.45 -20.53
C ALA A 185 28.44 -17.94 -19.85
N LYS A 186 28.49 -19.07 -19.13
CA LYS A 186 27.36 -19.59 -18.36
C LYS A 186 26.91 -18.61 -17.27
N LYS A 187 27.86 -17.98 -16.56
CA LYS A 187 27.55 -16.98 -15.53
C LYS A 187 26.93 -15.72 -16.14
N ALA A 188 27.42 -15.28 -17.31
CA ALA A 188 26.87 -14.13 -18.03
C ALA A 188 25.45 -14.39 -18.53
N ALA A 189 25.13 -15.62 -18.97
CA ALA A 189 23.79 -16.03 -19.38
C ALA A 189 22.79 -16.06 -18.22
N ALA A 190 23.24 -16.32 -16.99
CA ALA A 190 22.41 -16.31 -15.79
C ALA A 190 22.15 -14.89 -15.20
N ALA A 191 22.52 -13.82 -15.91
CA ALA A 191 22.33 -12.45 -15.44
C ALA A 191 20.83 -12.07 -15.30
N LYS A 192 20.53 -11.14 -14.39
CA LYS A 192 19.15 -10.72 -14.09
C LYS A 192 18.57 -9.88 -15.22
N ALA A 193 17.27 -9.99 -15.46
CA ALA A 193 16.54 -9.22 -16.49
C ALA A 193 16.72 -7.69 -16.38
N ALA A 194 16.92 -7.18 -15.16
CA ALA A 194 17.21 -5.77 -14.91
C ALA A 194 18.55 -5.29 -15.52
N ASP A 195 19.54 -6.18 -15.59
CA ASP A 195 20.87 -5.87 -16.15
C ASP A 195 20.90 -6.06 -17.67
N LEU A 196 20.06 -6.96 -18.20
CA LEU A 196 19.93 -7.22 -19.64
C LEU A 196 19.20 -6.09 -20.39
N SER A 197 18.31 -5.38 -19.72
CA SER A 197 17.38 -4.44 -20.36
C SER A 197 17.72 -2.97 -20.15
N ARG A 198 18.60 -2.63 -19.20
CA ARG A 198 18.86 -1.25 -18.76
C ARG A 198 19.07 -0.25 -19.91
N THR A 199 18.32 0.86 -19.90
CA THR A 199 18.48 1.98 -20.83
C THR A 199 18.49 3.31 -20.09
N ARG A 200 19.23 4.29 -20.60
CA ARG A 200 19.30 5.66 -20.07
C ARG A 200 18.67 6.61 -21.08
N GLY A 201 17.81 7.50 -20.60
CA GLY A 201 17.25 8.60 -21.39
C GLY A 201 18.05 9.90 -21.25
N ASP A 202 17.86 10.80 -22.19
CA ASP A 202 18.63 12.06 -22.29
C ASP A 202 18.38 13.00 -21.12
N LEU A 203 17.19 12.92 -20.50
CA LEU A 203 16.82 13.68 -19.30
C LEU A 203 17.26 12.99 -17.99
N GLY A 204 18.15 11.99 -18.07
CA GLY A 204 18.69 11.29 -16.90
C GLY A 204 17.83 10.13 -16.38
N SER A 205 16.72 9.79 -17.06
CA SER A 205 15.89 8.64 -16.68
C SER A 205 16.63 7.31 -16.90
N VAL A 206 16.36 6.32 -16.05
CA VAL A 206 16.86 4.94 -16.22
C VAL A 206 15.66 3.99 -16.21
N ALA A 207 15.53 3.18 -17.25
CA ALA A 207 14.52 2.12 -17.33
C ALA A 207 15.18 0.74 -17.24
N SER A 208 14.61 -0.13 -16.42
CA SER A 208 15.04 -1.53 -16.26
C SER A 208 13.85 -2.40 -15.89
N LEU A 209 13.84 -3.64 -16.34
CA LEU A 209 12.83 -4.61 -15.91
C LEU A 209 12.98 -4.97 -14.43
N ARG A 210 11.85 -5.04 -13.74
CA ARG A 210 11.71 -5.62 -12.41
C ARG A 210 10.71 -6.77 -12.48
N THR A 211 10.97 -7.82 -11.71
CA THR A 211 10.06 -8.95 -11.54
C THR A 211 9.48 -8.87 -10.14
N ASP A 212 8.16 -8.78 -10.04
CA ASP A 212 7.41 -8.83 -8.80
C ASP A 212 6.43 -10.01 -8.88
N TRP A 213 6.17 -10.65 -7.75
CA TRP A 213 5.16 -11.70 -7.61
C TRP A 213 3.83 -11.04 -7.24
N THR A 214 2.78 -11.35 -8.00
CA THR A 214 1.41 -10.91 -7.72
C THR A 214 0.49 -12.12 -7.71
N GLY A 215 -0.62 -12.04 -6.99
CA GLY A 215 -1.63 -13.09 -6.91
C GLY A 215 -3.04 -12.53 -7.05
N GLU A 216 -3.92 -13.27 -7.70
CA GLU A 216 -5.35 -12.97 -7.82
C GLU A 216 -6.14 -14.12 -7.19
N LEU A 217 -7.28 -13.79 -6.56
CA LEU A 217 -8.16 -14.80 -5.99
C LEU A 217 -9.04 -15.38 -7.11
N GLU A 218 -8.81 -16.63 -7.48
CA GLU A 218 -9.63 -17.32 -8.48
C GLU A 218 -10.90 -17.91 -7.89
N ASP A 219 -10.77 -18.74 -6.84
CA ASP A 219 -11.89 -19.36 -6.14
C ASP A 219 -11.70 -19.29 -4.62
N ARG A 220 -12.69 -18.70 -3.94
CA ARG A 220 -12.70 -18.59 -2.48
C ARG A 220 -12.86 -19.94 -1.78
N ALA A 221 -13.57 -20.90 -2.37
CA ALA A 221 -13.85 -22.19 -1.76
C ALA A 221 -12.61 -23.10 -1.72
N LEU A 222 -11.75 -22.98 -2.73
CA LEU A 222 -10.51 -23.75 -2.86
C LEU A 222 -9.30 -23.08 -2.19
N LEU A 223 -9.45 -21.82 -1.77
CA LEU A 223 -8.36 -21.07 -1.14
C LEU A 223 -8.03 -21.63 0.25
N GLU A 224 -6.79 -22.09 0.42
CA GLU A 224 -6.27 -22.48 1.73
C GLU A 224 -6.03 -21.25 2.60
N LEU A 225 -6.82 -21.12 3.67
CA LEU A 225 -6.75 -19.98 4.59
C LEU A 225 -5.65 -20.12 5.66
N GLU A 226 -5.11 -21.32 5.85
CA GLU A 226 -4.13 -21.62 6.88
C GLU A 226 -2.83 -20.81 6.70
N PRO A 227 -2.20 -20.78 5.50
CA PRO A 227 -0.98 -19.97 5.28
C PRO A 227 -1.24 -18.46 5.32
N LEU A 228 -2.48 -18.04 5.04
CA LEU A 228 -2.86 -16.63 5.06
C LEU A 228 -3.11 -16.09 6.47
N ARG A 229 -3.23 -16.96 7.48
CA ARG A 229 -3.60 -16.55 8.84
C ARG A 229 -2.64 -15.51 9.44
N GLU A 230 -1.34 -15.63 9.19
CA GLU A 230 -0.33 -14.67 9.67
C GLU A 230 -0.40 -13.30 8.98
N HIS A 231 -1.03 -13.24 7.81
CA HIS A 231 -1.18 -12.03 7.01
C HIS A 231 -2.54 -11.34 7.23
N LEU A 232 -3.49 -11.99 7.91
CA LEU A 232 -4.77 -11.41 8.26
C LEU A 232 -4.65 -10.53 9.51
N THR A 233 -4.94 -9.23 9.35
CA THR A 233 -4.95 -8.28 10.47
C THR A 233 -6.09 -8.56 11.46
N GLN A 234 -5.94 -8.12 12.72
CA GLN A 234 -7.00 -8.27 13.73
C GLN A 234 -8.32 -7.60 13.31
N ASP A 235 -8.26 -6.44 12.66
CA ASP A 235 -9.45 -5.77 12.12
C ASP A 235 -10.24 -6.62 11.13
N CYS A 236 -9.55 -7.39 10.28
CA CYS A 236 -10.20 -8.32 9.36
C CYS A 236 -10.90 -9.46 10.09
N LEU A 237 -10.27 -9.99 11.14
CA LEU A 237 -10.85 -11.05 11.98
C LEU A 237 -12.06 -10.54 12.76
N ASP A 238 -11.98 -9.35 13.36
CA ASP A 238 -13.09 -8.73 14.08
C ASP A 238 -14.31 -8.47 13.18
N LYS A 239 -14.07 -7.98 11.96
CA LYS A 239 -15.13 -7.81 10.96
C LYS A 239 -15.78 -9.16 10.61
N ALA A 240 -14.99 -10.21 10.45
CA ALA A 240 -15.50 -11.56 10.20
C ALA A 240 -16.33 -12.10 11.38
N ILE A 241 -15.86 -11.93 12.62
CA ILE A 241 -16.58 -12.35 13.84
C ILE A 241 -17.93 -11.62 13.96
N ARG A 242 -17.95 -10.29 13.75
CA ARG A 242 -19.19 -9.50 13.77
C ARG A 242 -20.16 -9.92 12.68
N ALA A 243 -19.66 -10.17 11.47
CA ALA A 243 -20.48 -10.68 10.37
C ALA A 243 -21.06 -12.06 10.69
N TYR A 244 -20.26 -12.96 11.27
CA TYR A 244 -20.70 -14.29 11.73
C TYR A 244 -21.78 -14.19 12.82
N ALA A 245 -21.59 -13.32 13.82
CA ALA A 245 -22.56 -13.10 14.89
C ALA A 245 -23.89 -12.52 14.38
N LYS A 246 -23.84 -11.65 13.36
CA LYS A 246 -25.02 -11.08 12.69
C LYS A 246 -25.77 -12.13 11.85
N ALA A 247 -25.04 -13.06 11.24
CA ALA A 247 -25.61 -14.18 10.49
C ALA A 247 -26.27 -15.25 11.39
N GLY A 248 -26.19 -15.10 12.72
CA GLY A 248 -26.80 -16.01 13.69
C GLY A 248 -25.81 -16.94 14.41
N GLY A 249 -24.51 -16.85 14.09
CA GLY A 249 -23.48 -17.55 14.83
C GLY A 249 -23.41 -17.10 16.29
N ARG A 250 -23.41 -18.06 17.23
CA ARG A 250 -23.36 -17.77 18.67
C ARG A 250 -22.14 -18.34 19.38
N GLN A 251 -21.45 -19.29 18.76
CA GLN A 251 -20.24 -19.91 19.29
C GLN A 251 -19.19 -19.97 18.19
N LEU A 252 -17.97 -19.51 18.49
CA LEU A 252 -16.83 -19.57 17.59
C LEU A 252 -15.58 -19.83 18.44
N THR A 253 -14.82 -20.87 18.12
CA THR A 253 -13.59 -21.18 18.86
C THR A 253 -12.60 -20.03 18.76
N GLY A 254 -12.11 -19.53 19.89
CA GLY A 254 -11.19 -18.39 19.95
C GLY A 254 -11.86 -17.01 19.96
N ALA A 255 -13.19 -16.91 19.88
CA ALA A 255 -13.92 -15.66 19.99
C ALA A 255 -15.11 -15.76 20.96
N ARG A 256 -15.28 -14.77 21.83
CA ARG A 256 -16.45 -14.67 22.71
C ARG A 256 -17.56 -13.88 22.02
N ILE A 257 -18.74 -14.47 21.88
CA ILE A 257 -19.95 -13.80 21.40
C ILE A 257 -20.96 -13.75 22.55
N TRP A 258 -21.55 -12.58 22.81
CA TRP A 258 -22.51 -12.40 23.90
C TRP A 258 -23.66 -11.49 23.50
N GLN A 259 -24.79 -11.62 24.20
CA GLN A 259 -25.95 -10.75 24.04
C GLN A 259 -25.77 -9.50 24.91
N ARG A 260 -26.06 -8.33 24.33
CA ARG A 260 -26.15 -7.06 25.05
C ARG A 260 -27.57 -6.54 24.90
N GLN A 261 -28.25 -6.31 26.01
CA GLN A 261 -29.52 -5.59 26.04
C GLN A 261 -29.25 -4.11 26.31
N GLN A 262 -29.96 -3.24 25.60
CA GLN A 262 -29.83 -1.80 25.73
C GLN A 262 -31.20 -1.18 25.50
N THR A 263 -31.63 -0.31 26.42
CA THR A 263 -32.85 0.49 26.24
C THR A 263 -32.64 1.46 25.08
N VAL A 264 -33.61 1.51 24.16
CA VAL A 264 -33.58 2.42 23.01
C VAL A 264 -34.74 3.39 23.16
N VAL A 265 -34.42 4.67 23.31
CA VAL A 265 -35.38 5.78 23.26
C VAL A 265 -35.52 6.21 21.79
N ARG A 266 -36.75 6.33 21.29
CA ARG A 266 -37.07 6.68 19.89
C ARG A 266 -37.61 8.09 19.76
#